data_AF-A0A8B9FVJ8-F1
#
_entry.id   AF-A0A8B9FVJ8-F1
#
_cell.length_a   1.000
_cell.length_b   1.000
_cell.length_c   1.000
_cell.angle_alpha   90.00
_cell.angle_beta   90.00
_cell.angle_gamma   90.00
#
_symmetry.space_group_name_H-M   'P 1'
#
loop_
_entity.id
_entity.type
_entity.pdbx_description
1 polymer ?
#
loop_
_entity_poly.entity_id
_entity_poly.type
_entity_poly.pdbx_seq_one_letter_code
_entity_poly.pdbx_strand_id
1 'polypeptide(L)'
;RVVSGEHPRTGAGAGSVPFPAFQFRDRHEGPDWRRLSAVDVCRVSREGNVAALQEHLEHVTFCSAEQERCPHCQGPADPLLLKLLRLAQLCTEYLLHSQEYLSAQLGSLEEALRASLAERDQLSKEMTQRSQEIKALKEECRRRKKMISTQQMMLEARASYHQCIACRCFASHLFSGYHRHSGDSEQKRKAKTDKLQDEIDKLKEQLQLTKSQLEAEQQANMVRFSKECEQQKSKEEEILQSFHKWKEEEKEKLADEIEKVKEMFMKELKELSSRNSTLENQLVVLQKSSMPQKSNLGTLKDSQDFTEEEPQSPQDYRSVVKLLEKQVTL
;
A
#
# COMPACT_ATOMS: atom_id res chain seq x y z
N ARG A 1 -0.14 16.94 -43.67
CA ARG A 1 -1.49 17.00 -43.06
C ARG A 1 -1.87 15.56 -42.73
N VAL A 2 -1.41 14.98 -41.61
CA VAL A 2 -1.90 15.15 -40.23
C VAL A 2 -3.43 15.09 -40.19
N VAL A 3 -4.00 14.00 -39.67
CA VAL A 3 -4.60 13.95 -38.31
C VAL A 3 -4.49 12.51 -37.79
N SER A 4 -3.69 12.36 -36.72
CA SER A 4 -3.59 11.18 -35.88
C SER A 4 -4.76 11.14 -34.89
N GLY A 5 -5.37 9.98 -34.69
CA GLY A 5 -6.35 9.73 -33.64
C GLY A 5 -5.70 8.96 -32.49
N GLU A 6 -5.14 9.69 -31.52
CA GLU A 6 -4.62 9.15 -30.27
C GLU A 6 -5.79 8.71 -29.36
N HIS A 7 -5.77 7.46 -28.93
CA HIS A 7 -6.62 6.98 -27.83
C HIS A 7 -5.95 7.33 -26.50
N PRO A 8 -6.66 7.95 -25.54
CA PRO A 8 -6.09 8.18 -24.23
C PRO A 8 -6.06 6.86 -23.45
N ARG A 9 -4.84 6.36 -23.22
CA ARG A 9 -4.53 5.48 -22.09
C ARG A 9 -4.65 6.33 -20.83
N THR A 10 -5.68 6.10 -20.03
CA THR A 10 -5.77 6.58 -18.65
C THR A 10 -5.94 5.40 -17.72
N GLY A 11 -4.87 4.62 -17.58
CA GLY A 11 -4.54 3.98 -16.31
C GLY A 11 -3.68 4.96 -15.53
N ALA A 12 -4.30 6.02 -15.01
CA ALA A 12 -3.63 6.90 -14.07
C ALA A 12 -3.57 6.14 -12.74
N GLY A 13 -2.46 5.43 -12.50
CA GLY A 13 -2.04 5.20 -11.13
C GLY A 13 -2.01 6.57 -10.48
N ALA A 14 -2.84 6.78 -9.47
CA ALA A 14 -2.86 8.01 -8.69
C ALA A 14 -1.41 8.27 -8.26
N GLY A 15 -0.77 9.24 -8.92
CA GLY A 15 0.59 9.62 -8.62
C GLY A 15 0.57 10.16 -7.21
N SER A 16 0.99 9.34 -6.25
CA SER A 16 1.37 9.81 -4.92
C SER A 16 2.32 10.98 -5.17
N VAL A 17 1.91 12.17 -4.76
CA VAL A 17 2.82 13.32 -4.75
C VAL A 17 4.04 12.88 -3.94
N PRO A 18 5.27 12.97 -4.49
CA PRO A 18 6.44 12.51 -3.77
C PRO A 18 6.58 13.32 -2.48
N PHE A 19 6.43 12.65 -1.33
CA PHE A 19 6.72 13.27 -0.06
C PHE A 19 8.23 13.48 0.05
N PRO A 20 8.72 14.65 0.50
CA PRO A 20 10.16 14.91 0.59
C PRO A 20 10.86 13.89 1.48
N ALA A 21 12.07 13.50 1.09
CA ALA A 21 12.89 12.58 1.86
C ALA A 21 13.24 13.16 3.23
N PHE A 22 13.25 12.32 4.26
CA PHE A 22 13.58 12.74 5.61
C PHE A 22 15.04 13.17 5.73
N GLN A 23 15.25 14.33 6.36
CA GLN A 23 16.57 14.80 6.75
C GLN A 23 16.46 15.56 8.07
N PHE A 24 17.38 15.28 8.99
CA PHE A 24 17.48 16.01 10.24
C PHE A 24 17.90 17.46 10.00
N ARG A 25 17.24 18.38 10.71
CA ARG A 25 17.55 19.82 10.66
C ARG A 25 18.71 20.15 11.61
N ASP A 26 19.52 21.12 11.22
CA ASP A 26 20.53 21.70 12.09
C ASP A 26 19.88 22.46 13.25
N ARG A 27 20.50 22.39 14.44
CA ARG A 27 20.02 23.06 15.65
C ARG A 27 21.04 24.11 16.08
N HIS A 28 20.72 25.39 15.89
CA HIS A 28 21.61 26.51 16.23
C HIS A 28 21.02 27.45 17.27
N GLU A 29 19.72 27.40 17.51
CA GLU A 29 19.03 28.26 18.47
C GLU A 29 19.06 27.65 19.88
N GLY A 30 19.41 28.45 20.88
CA GLY A 30 19.40 28.01 22.28
C GLY A 30 17.98 27.77 22.82
N PRO A 31 17.83 27.06 23.95
CA PRO A 31 16.52 26.79 24.54
C PRO A 31 15.85 28.08 25.03
N ASP A 32 14.55 28.24 24.77
CA ASP A 32 13.76 29.32 25.38
C ASP A 32 13.42 28.97 26.83
N TRP A 33 14.35 29.29 27.73
CA TRP A 33 14.21 29.04 29.16
C TRP A 33 12.98 29.70 29.79
N ARG A 34 12.54 30.85 29.26
CA ARG A 34 11.34 31.54 29.80
C ARG A 34 10.11 30.70 29.53
N ARG A 35 9.93 30.22 28.30
CA ARG A 35 8.79 29.38 27.94
C ARG A 35 8.85 28.02 28.65
N LEU A 36 10.02 27.39 28.68
CA LEU A 36 10.19 26.11 29.37
C LEU A 36 9.90 26.21 30.88
N SER A 37 10.30 27.31 31.53
CA SER A 37 10.05 27.51 32.96
C SER A 37 8.58 27.70 33.32
N ALA A 38 7.73 28.12 32.36
CA ALA A 38 6.30 28.31 32.59
C ALA A 38 5.50 27.00 32.56
N VAL A 39 6.11 25.90 32.09
CA VAL A 39 5.44 24.61 31.93
C VAL A 39 5.52 23.80 33.23
N ASP A 40 4.35 23.48 33.81
CA ASP A 40 4.24 22.48 34.87
C ASP A 40 4.22 21.07 34.27
N VAL A 41 5.40 20.46 34.16
CA VAL A 41 5.59 19.11 33.60
C VAL A 41 4.82 18.04 34.38
N CYS A 42 4.76 18.15 35.71
CA CYS A 42 4.05 17.19 36.56
C CYS A 42 2.55 17.22 36.27
N ARG A 43 1.98 18.41 36.11
CA ARG A 43 0.58 18.58 35.75
C ARG A 43 0.30 18.09 34.33
N VAL A 44 1.14 18.44 33.35
CA VAL A 44 1.00 17.95 31.96
C VAL A 44 1.00 16.42 31.91
N SER A 45 1.89 15.76 32.67
CA SER A 45 1.95 14.31 32.76
C SER A 45 0.70 13.69 33.41
N ARG A 46 0.22 14.23 34.53
CA ARG A 46 -0.98 13.71 35.22
C ARG A 46 -2.26 13.89 34.42
N GLU A 47 -2.41 15.04 33.77
CA GLU A 47 -3.62 15.41 33.03
C GLU A 47 -3.60 14.91 31.57
N GLY A 48 -2.44 14.45 31.07
CA GLY A 48 -2.28 14.09 29.67
C GLY A 48 -2.55 15.26 28.72
N ASN A 49 -2.17 16.49 29.12
CA ASN A 49 -2.50 17.70 28.37
C ASN A 49 -1.63 17.82 27.11
N VAL A 50 -2.08 17.17 26.04
CA VAL A 50 -1.40 17.15 24.73
C VAL A 50 -1.28 18.54 24.14
N ALA A 51 -2.28 19.41 24.32
CA ALA A 51 -2.25 20.77 23.78
C ALA A 51 -1.10 21.59 24.35
N ALA A 52 -0.88 21.53 25.67
CA ALA A 52 0.26 22.18 26.31
C ALA A 52 1.61 21.61 25.84
N LEU A 53 1.70 20.29 25.62
CA LEU A 53 2.90 19.66 25.07
C LEU A 53 3.17 20.11 23.64
N GLN A 54 2.13 20.20 22.81
CA GLN A 54 2.22 20.56 21.40
C GLN A 54 2.74 21.99 21.18
N GLU A 55 2.38 22.92 22.07
CA GLU A 55 2.88 24.30 22.04
C GLU A 55 4.42 24.39 22.22
N HIS A 56 5.00 23.44 22.94
CA HIS A 56 6.43 23.41 23.27
C HIS A 56 7.22 22.44 22.39
N LEU A 57 6.53 21.57 21.66
CA LEU A 57 7.12 20.45 20.93
C LEU A 57 8.19 20.90 19.92
N GLU A 58 7.88 21.91 19.11
CA GLU A 58 8.82 22.45 18.12
C GLU A 58 10.06 23.05 18.81
N HIS A 59 9.86 23.88 19.83
CA HIS A 59 10.92 24.57 20.56
C HIS A 59 11.88 23.59 21.27
N VAL A 60 11.35 22.51 21.85
CA VAL A 60 12.18 21.47 22.51
C VAL A 60 12.89 20.60 21.48
N THR A 61 12.21 20.27 20.37
CA THR A 61 12.77 19.39 19.34
C THR A 61 13.94 20.07 18.64
N PHE A 62 13.82 21.35 18.26
CA PHE A 62 14.78 22.02 17.37
C PHE A 62 15.81 22.93 18.07
N CYS A 63 15.84 23.01 19.40
CA CYS A 63 16.85 23.79 20.12
C CYS A 63 18.19 23.05 20.31
N SER A 64 19.26 23.82 20.55
CA SER A 64 20.59 23.32 20.90
C SER A 64 20.94 23.67 22.34
N ALA A 65 21.16 22.63 23.17
CA ALA A 65 21.62 22.80 24.54
C ALA A 65 23.16 22.67 24.68
N GLU A 66 23.89 22.50 23.57
CA GLU A 66 25.31 22.14 23.60
C GLU A 66 26.21 23.22 24.20
N GLN A 67 25.81 24.48 24.10
CA GLN A 67 26.57 25.62 24.64
C GLN A 67 26.03 26.12 25.99
N GLU A 68 25.02 25.46 26.55
CA GLU A 68 24.40 25.87 27.81
C GLU A 68 25.32 25.59 29.00
N ARG A 69 25.35 26.55 29.92
CA ARG A 69 26.20 26.52 31.11
C ARG A 69 25.36 26.57 32.37
N CYS A 70 25.85 25.91 33.41
CA CYS A 70 25.24 25.96 34.72
C CYS A 70 25.19 27.42 35.23
N PRO A 71 24.01 27.96 35.58
CA PRO A 71 23.91 29.33 36.09
C PRO A 71 24.72 29.59 37.37
N HIS A 72 24.96 28.54 38.18
CA HIS A 72 25.61 28.66 39.48
C HIS A 72 27.14 28.54 39.43
N CYS A 73 27.69 27.64 38.61
CA CYS A 73 29.12 27.38 38.57
C CYS A 73 29.78 27.66 37.20
N GLN A 74 28.99 28.07 36.19
CA GLN A 74 29.44 28.33 34.81
C GLN A 74 30.09 27.13 34.10
N GLY A 75 29.99 25.93 34.71
CA GLY A 75 30.43 24.67 34.12
C GLY A 75 29.54 24.24 32.94
N PRO A 76 30.07 23.42 32.02
CA PRO A 76 29.29 22.88 30.92
C PRO A 76 28.21 21.92 31.42
N ALA A 77 27.16 21.74 30.62
CA ALA A 77 26.19 20.67 30.87
C ALA A 77 26.84 19.29 30.77
N ASP A 78 26.27 18.33 31.51
CA ASP A 78 26.75 16.94 31.53
C ASP A 78 26.69 16.33 30.10
N PRO A 79 27.81 15.78 29.58
CA PRO A 79 27.84 15.24 28.23
C PRO A 79 26.88 14.06 27.97
N LEU A 80 26.58 13.22 28.98
CA LEU A 80 25.63 12.12 28.84
C LEU A 80 24.19 12.64 28.79
N LEU A 81 23.85 13.65 29.61
CA LEU A 81 22.53 14.30 29.55
C LEU A 81 22.32 15.01 28.21
N LEU A 82 23.34 15.67 27.67
CA LEU A 82 23.29 16.28 26.34
C LEU A 82 23.09 15.23 25.23
N LYS A 83 23.76 14.08 25.31
CA LYS A 83 23.54 12.96 24.38
C LYS A 83 22.14 12.39 24.48
N LEU A 84 21.62 12.20 25.70
CA LEU A 84 20.26 11.73 25.94
C LEU A 84 19.23 12.70 25.35
N LEU A 85 19.38 14.01 25.61
CA LEU A 85 18.54 15.05 25.04
C LEU A 85 18.62 15.03 23.51
N ARG A 86 19.82 14.95 22.95
CA ARG A 86 20.02 14.92 21.49
C ARG A 86 19.32 13.72 20.86
N LEU A 87 19.45 12.54 21.45
CA LEU A 87 18.74 11.34 21.00
C LEU A 87 17.22 11.52 21.09
N ALA A 88 16.72 12.03 22.21
CA ALA A 88 15.29 12.30 22.38
C ALA A 88 14.76 13.29 21.33
N GLN A 89 15.51 14.35 21.02
CA GLN A 89 15.18 15.31 19.98
C GLN A 89 15.16 14.69 18.58
N LEU A 90 16.17 13.87 18.23
CA LEU A 90 16.21 13.17 16.94
C LEU A 90 15.05 12.17 16.80
N CYS A 91 14.75 11.42 17.86
CA CYS A 91 13.56 10.55 17.90
C CYS A 91 12.27 11.35 17.69
N THR A 92 12.13 12.49 18.38
CA THR A 92 10.95 13.35 18.27
C THR A 92 10.80 13.95 16.87
N GLU A 93 11.89 14.43 16.27
CA GLU A 93 11.89 14.94 14.89
C GLU A 93 11.49 13.89 13.87
N TYR A 94 11.99 12.66 14.02
CA TYR A 94 11.59 11.53 13.17
C TYR A 94 10.11 11.18 13.35
N LEU A 95 9.59 11.24 14.59
CA LEU A 95 8.17 11.01 14.87
C LEU A 95 7.29 12.10 14.27
N LEU A 96 7.70 13.37 14.33
CA LEU A 96 7.01 14.49 13.67
C LEU A 96 6.96 14.28 12.16
N HIS A 97 8.11 13.97 11.53
CA HIS A 97 8.13 13.66 10.10
C HIS A 97 7.23 12.47 9.74
N SER A 98 7.28 11.40 10.54
CA SER A 98 6.42 10.22 10.35
C SER A 98 4.94 10.58 10.46
N GLN A 99 4.56 11.45 11.39
CA GLN A 99 3.18 11.94 11.53
C GLN A 99 2.75 12.73 10.30
N GLU A 100 3.58 13.67 9.82
CA GLU A 100 3.28 14.47 8.63
C GLU A 100 3.16 13.58 7.38
N TYR A 101 4.10 12.64 7.20
CA TYR A 101 4.09 11.66 6.12
C TYR A 101 2.81 10.82 6.15
N LEU A 102 2.49 10.20 7.28
CA LEU A 102 1.29 9.38 7.41
C LEU A 102 0.02 10.20 7.19
N SER A 103 -0.03 11.45 7.67
CA SER A 103 -1.18 12.34 7.46
C SER A 103 -1.37 12.69 5.99
N ALA A 104 -0.29 12.98 5.26
CA ALA A 104 -0.33 13.25 3.83
C ALA A 104 -0.75 12.00 3.02
N GLN A 105 -0.20 10.84 3.35
CA GLN A 105 -0.57 9.57 2.71
C GLN A 105 -2.05 9.25 2.96
N LEU A 106 -2.54 9.39 4.19
CA LEU A 106 -3.96 9.21 4.51
C LEU A 106 -4.84 10.17 3.72
N GLY A 107 -4.50 11.46 3.67
CA GLY A 107 -5.25 12.45 2.88
C GLY A 107 -5.35 12.09 1.40
N SER A 108 -4.24 11.67 0.79
CA SER A 108 -4.23 11.24 -0.62
C SER A 108 -5.08 9.98 -0.88
N LEU A 109 -5.05 9.01 0.04
CA LEU A 109 -5.87 7.80 -0.06
C LEU A 109 -7.36 8.12 0.12
N GLU A 110 -7.71 9.01 1.04
CA GLU A 110 -9.09 9.48 1.23
C GLU A 110 -9.62 10.22 -0.01
N GLU A 111 -8.79 11.03 -0.65
CA GLU A 111 -9.13 11.69 -1.92
C GLU A 111 -9.33 10.70 -3.06
N ALA A 112 -8.43 9.72 -3.21
CA ALA A 112 -8.55 8.67 -4.20
C ALA A 112 -9.82 7.82 -3.98
N LEU A 113 -10.12 7.49 -2.72
CA LEU A 113 -11.35 6.78 -2.37
C LEU A 113 -12.58 7.60 -2.73
N ARG A 114 -12.60 8.89 -2.41
CA ARG A 114 -13.70 9.80 -2.74
C ARG A 114 -13.92 9.89 -4.25
N ALA A 115 -12.85 9.97 -5.04
CA ALA A 115 -12.91 9.97 -6.50
C ALA A 115 -13.48 8.65 -7.05
N SER A 116 -13.01 7.50 -6.55
CA SER A 116 -13.51 6.18 -6.96
C SER A 116 -14.98 5.97 -6.60
N LEU A 117 -15.42 6.43 -5.43
CA LEU A 117 -16.83 6.39 -5.04
C LEU A 117 -17.71 7.24 -5.97
N ALA A 118 -17.25 8.45 -6.33
CA ALA A 118 -17.96 9.31 -7.27
C ALA A 118 -18.06 8.67 -8.67
N GLU A 119 -16.99 8.03 -9.15
CA GLU A 119 -17.00 7.27 -10.41
C GLU A 119 -17.98 6.09 -10.35
N ARG A 120 -17.96 5.30 -9.27
CA ARG A 120 -18.90 4.19 -9.07
C ARG A 120 -20.34 4.67 -9.10
N ASP A 121 -20.66 5.79 -8.45
CA ASP A 121 -22.01 6.34 -8.43
C ASP A 121 -22.43 6.85 -9.83
N GLN A 122 -21.51 7.44 -10.58
CA GLN A 122 -21.77 7.86 -11.95
C GLN A 122 -22.06 6.65 -12.86
N LEU A 123 -21.22 5.63 -12.81
CA LEU A 123 -21.41 4.38 -13.56
C LEU A 123 -22.71 3.66 -13.17
N SER A 124 -23.08 3.71 -11.88
CA SER A 124 -24.35 3.16 -11.41
C SER A 124 -25.55 3.88 -12.05
N LYS A 125 -25.53 5.22 -12.11
CA LYS A 125 -26.57 6.01 -12.79
C LYS A 125 -26.66 5.65 -14.26
N GLU A 126 -25.53 5.59 -14.96
CA GLU A 126 -25.49 5.20 -16.37
C GLU A 126 -26.05 3.80 -16.61
N MET A 127 -25.70 2.83 -15.75
CA MET A 127 -26.25 1.48 -15.84
C MET A 127 -27.77 1.45 -15.64
N THR A 128 -28.29 2.22 -14.67
CA THR A 128 -29.74 2.32 -14.49
C THR A 128 -30.44 2.93 -15.70
N GLN A 129 -29.85 3.97 -16.31
CA GLN A 129 -30.37 4.59 -17.52
C GLN A 129 -30.38 3.61 -18.70
N ARG A 130 -29.26 2.92 -18.96
CA ARG A 130 -29.18 1.89 -20.02
C ARG A 130 -30.17 0.75 -19.79
N SER A 131 -30.37 0.33 -18.55
CA SER A 131 -31.39 -0.68 -18.21
C SER A 131 -32.81 -0.23 -18.56
N GLN A 132 -33.14 1.05 -18.28
CA GLN A 132 -34.43 1.64 -18.66
C GLN A 132 -34.60 1.73 -20.18
N GLU A 133 -33.56 2.15 -20.91
CA GLU A 133 -33.56 2.19 -22.38
C GLU A 133 -33.81 0.80 -22.98
N ILE A 134 -33.14 -0.24 -22.46
CA ILE A 134 -33.35 -1.63 -22.91
C ILE A 134 -34.80 -2.08 -22.66
N LYS A 135 -35.39 -1.74 -21.51
CA LYS A 135 -36.79 -2.06 -21.21
C LYS A 135 -37.73 -1.38 -22.20
N ALA A 136 -37.56 -0.08 -22.45
CA ALA A 136 -38.37 0.67 -23.41
C ALA A 136 -38.25 0.10 -24.84
N LEU A 137 -37.04 -0.25 -25.28
CA LEU A 137 -36.81 -0.87 -26.59
C LEU A 137 -37.45 -2.26 -26.68
N LYS A 138 -37.43 -3.07 -25.61
CA LYS A 138 -38.11 -4.37 -25.57
C LYS A 138 -39.62 -4.22 -25.70
N GLU A 139 -40.21 -3.24 -25.04
CA GLU A 139 -41.65 -2.94 -25.14
C GLU A 139 -42.03 -2.49 -26.55
N GLU A 140 -41.25 -1.60 -27.15
CA GLU A 140 -41.46 -1.14 -28.53
C GLU A 140 -41.32 -2.29 -29.54
N CYS A 141 -40.32 -3.16 -29.38
CA CYS A 141 -40.18 -4.38 -30.16
C CYS A 141 -41.41 -5.29 -30.03
N ARG A 142 -41.94 -5.47 -28.81
CA ARG A 142 -43.15 -6.26 -28.57
C ARG A 142 -44.36 -5.63 -29.26
N ARG A 143 -44.50 -4.31 -29.22
CA ARG A 143 -45.56 -3.55 -29.88
C ARG A 143 -45.51 -3.71 -31.40
N ARG A 144 -44.32 -3.58 -32.00
CA ARG A 144 -44.11 -3.78 -33.45
C ARG A 144 -44.41 -5.22 -33.87
N LYS A 145 -43.98 -6.23 -33.10
CA LYS A 145 -44.33 -7.64 -33.37
C LYS A 145 -45.84 -7.87 -33.39
N LYS A 146 -46.59 -7.30 -32.44
CA LYS A 146 -48.06 -7.37 -32.43
C LYS A 146 -48.66 -6.73 -33.68
N MET A 147 -48.20 -5.51 -34.03
CA MET A 147 -48.68 -4.80 -35.22
C MET A 147 -48.47 -5.61 -36.51
N ILE A 148 -47.29 -6.21 -36.68
CA ILE A 148 -46.97 -7.06 -37.86
C ILE A 148 -47.88 -8.29 -37.87
N SER A 149 -48.07 -8.97 -36.73
CA SER A 149 -48.96 -10.14 -36.64
C SER A 149 -50.41 -9.78 -36.98
N THR A 150 -50.93 -8.64 -36.51
CA THR A 150 -52.28 -8.17 -36.89
C THR A 150 -52.37 -7.87 -38.38
N GLN A 151 -51.35 -7.24 -38.97
CA GLN A 151 -51.32 -6.98 -40.41
C GLN A 151 -51.30 -8.29 -41.23
N GLN A 152 -50.52 -9.28 -40.80
CA GLN A 152 -50.49 -10.62 -41.41
C GLN A 152 -51.87 -11.28 -41.34
N MET A 153 -52.52 -11.29 -40.18
CA MET A 153 -53.87 -11.83 -40.01
C MET A 153 -54.91 -11.14 -40.92
N MET A 154 -54.84 -9.81 -41.07
CA MET A 154 -55.72 -9.09 -42.01
C MET A 154 -55.48 -9.49 -43.47
N LEU A 155 -54.23 -9.73 -43.87
CA LEU A 155 -53.90 -10.20 -45.21
C LEU A 155 -54.42 -11.63 -45.45
N GLU A 156 -54.30 -12.51 -44.46
CA GLU A 156 -54.82 -13.88 -44.50
C GLU A 156 -56.36 -13.93 -44.50
N ALA A 157 -57.02 -13.10 -43.69
CA ALA A 157 -58.49 -13.00 -43.67
C ALA A 157 -59.05 -12.49 -45.00
N ARG A 158 -58.34 -11.57 -45.69
CA ARG A 158 -58.66 -11.15 -47.06
C ARG A 158 -58.41 -12.23 -48.11
N ALA A 159 -57.65 -13.27 -47.77
CA ALA A 159 -57.44 -14.43 -48.61
C ALA A 159 -58.57 -15.48 -48.51
N SER A 160 -59.61 -15.24 -47.69
CA SER A 160 -60.82 -16.07 -47.68
C SER A 160 -61.48 -16.09 -49.07
N TYR A 161 -61.47 -17.29 -49.63
CA TYR A 161 -61.83 -17.60 -51.00
C TYR A 161 -63.33 -17.41 -51.24
N HIS A 162 -63.69 -16.63 -52.25
CA HIS A 162 -65.06 -16.61 -52.78
C HIS A 162 -65.09 -17.52 -54.01
N GLN A 163 -66.03 -18.46 -54.03
CA GLN A 163 -66.21 -19.36 -55.17
C GLN A 163 -66.90 -18.58 -56.30
N CYS A 164 -66.21 -18.39 -57.42
CA CYS A 164 -66.82 -17.78 -58.59
C CYS A 164 -67.89 -18.72 -59.14
N ILE A 165 -69.15 -18.26 -59.11
CA ILE A 165 -70.33 -19.04 -59.52
C ILE A 165 -70.24 -19.48 -61.00
N ALA A 166 -69.46 -18.78 -61.82
CA ALA A 166 -69.32 -19.08 -63.25
C ALA A 166 -68.26 -20.16 -63.58
N CYS A 167 -67.22 -20.37 -62.75
CA CYS A 167 -66.10 -21.24 -63.12
C CYS A 167 -65.65 -22.26 -62.05
N ARG A 168 -66.26 -22.27 -60.85
CA ARG A 168 -65.96 -23.23 -59.76
C ARG A 168 -64.50 -23.26 -59.26
N CYS A 169 -63.65 -22.28 -59.57
CA CYS A 169 -62.30 -22.18 -58.98
C CYS A 169 -62.29 -21.39 -57.66
N PHE A 170 -61.49 -21.84 -56.69
CA PHE A 170 -61.25 -21.18 -55.40
C PHE A 170 -60.09 -20.18 -55.55
N ALA A 171 -60.35 -18.87 -55.54
CA ALA A 171 -59.28 -17.85 -55.51
C ALA A 171 -59.57 -16.72 -54.51
N SER A 172 -58.51 -16.26 -53.84
CA SER A 172 -58.50 -15.12 -52.90
C SER A 172 -58.87 -13.82 -53.62
N HIS A 173 -59.64 -12.94 -52.96
CA HIS A 173 -60.24 -11.72 -53.53
C HIS A 173 -59.23 -10.71 -54.10
N LEU A 174 -57.93 -10.89 -53.80
CA LEU A 174 -56.83 -10.10 -54.36
C LEU A 174 -56.50 -10.44 -55.81
N PHE A 175 -57.00 -11.56 -56.35
CA PHE A 175 -56.74 -11.99 -57.72
C PHE A 175 -57.82 -11.59 -58.73
N SER A 176 -59.02 -11.16 -58.31
CA SER A 176 -60.09 -10.77 -59.23
C SER A 176 -59.75 -9.52 -60.06
N GLY A 177 -58.78 -8.70 -59.64
CA GLY A 177 -58.28 -7.56 -60.41
C GLY A 177 -57.20 -7.90 -61.45
N TYR A 178 -56.65 -9.13 -61.46
CA TYR A 178 -55.47 -9.48 -62.25
C TYR A 178 -55.72 -10.44 -63.39
N HIS A 179 -56.97 -10.87 -63.65
CA HIS A 179 -57.28 -11.64 -64.85
C HIS A 179 -57.36 -10.74 -66.10
N ARG A 180 -56.34 -9.92 -66.31
CA ARG A 180 -56.07 -9.19 -67.55
C ARG A 180 -54.80 -9.77 -68.13
N HIS A 181 -54.94 -10.53 -69.22
CA HIS A 181 -53.79 -10.97 -70.01
C HIS A 181 -53.03 -9.72 -70.48
N SER A 182 -51.89 -9.46 -69.87
CA SER A 182 -50.91 -8.47 -70.32
C SER A 182 -49.52 -9.00 -69.99
N GLY A 183 -48.93 -9.69 -70.97
CA GLY A 183 -47.68 -10.44 -70.85
C GLY A 183 -46.42 -9.59 -70.66
N ASP A 184 -46.52 -8.28 -70.46
CA ASP A 184 -45.38 -7.36 -70.44
C ASP A 184 -45.04 -6.83 -69.02
N SER A 185 -45.95 -7.01 -68.04
CA SER A 185 -45.72 -6.54 -66.65
C SER A 185 -45.13 -7.60 -65.70
N GLU A 186 -45.21 -8.89 -66.04
CA GLU A 186 -44.72 -9.99 -65.18
C GLU A 186 -43.21 -10.15 -65.24
N GLN A 187 -42.61 -10.07 -66.43
CA GLN A 187 -41.16 -10.17 -66.61
C GLN A 187 -40.42 -9.06 -65.85
N LYS A 188 -40.98 -7.83 -65.83
CA LYS A 188 -40.41 -6.69 -65.10
C LYS A 188 -40.54 -6.81 -63.58
N ARG A 189 -41.53 -7.55 -63.06
CA ARG A 189 -41.64 -7.87 -61.62
C ARG A 189 -40.68 -8.98 -61.24
N LYS A 190 -40.59 -10.05 -62.05
CA LYS A 190 -39.66 -11.17 -61.85
C LYS A 190 -38.21 -10.67 -61.81
N ALA A 191 -37.81 -9.86 -62.77
CA ALA A 191 -36.48 -9.23 -62.81
C ALA A 191 -36.17 -8.29 -61.63
N LYS A 192 -37.18 -7.72 -60.96
CA LYS A 192 -36.98 -6.94 -59.73
C LYS A 192 -36.83 -7.85 -58.51
N THR A 193 -37.59 -8.94 -58.45
CA THR A 193 -37.47 -9.94 -57.39
C THR A 193 -36.11 -10.63 -57.43
N ASP A 194 -35.63 -10.99 -58.62
CA ASP A 194 -34.32 -11.62 -58.82
C ASP A 194 -33.18 -10.69 -58.36
N LYS A 195 -33.26 -9.39 -58.69
CA LYS A 195 -32.29 -8.38 -58.21
C LYS A 195 -32.28 -8.24 -56.69
N LEU A 196 -33.45 -8.23 -56.06
CA LEU A 196 -33.55 -8.19 -54.59
C LEU A 196 -33.00 -9.48 -53.96
N GLN A 197 -33.20 -10.62 -54.62
CA GLN A 197 -32.64 -11.90 -54.17
C GLN A 197 -31.11 -11.90 -54.24
N ASP A 198 -30.53 -11.40 -55.34
CA ASP A 198 -29.09 -11.23 -55.48
C ASP A 198 -28.50 -10.29 -54.42
N GLU A 199 -29.19 -9.20 -54.09
CA GLU A 199 -28.79 -8.29 -53.01
C GLU A 199 -28.87 -8.96 -51.64
N ILE A 200 -29.92 -9.74 -51.38
CA ILE A 200 -30.07 -10.53 -50.15
C ILE A 200 -28.94 -11.53 -50.01
N ASP A 201 -28.58 -12.22 -51.09
CA ASP A 201 -27.53 -13.24 -51.04
C ASP A 201 -26.14 -12.61 -50.86
N LYS A 202 -25.85 -11.46 -51.50
CA LYS A 202 -24.66 -10.66 -51.21
C LYS A 202 -24.60 -10.18 -49.76
N LEU A 203 -25.72 -9.73 -49.19
CA LEU A 203 -25.79 -9.29 -47.80
C LEU A 203 -25.57 -10.47 -46.83
N LYS A 204 -26.05 -11.68 -47.15
CA LYS A 204 -25.77 -12.88 -46.35
C LYS A 204 -24.29 -13.25 -46.40
N GLU A 205 -23.66 -13.21 -47.56
CA GLU A 205 -22.23 -13.47 -47.72
C GLU A 205 -21.39 -12.46 -46.92
N GLN A 206 -21.71 -11.17 -47.03
CA GLN A 206 -21.06 -10.13 -46.24
C GLN A 206 -21.25 -10.34 -44.74
N LEU A 207 -22.47 -10.65 -44.29
CA LEU A 207 -22.75 -10.92 -42.89
C LEU A 207 -21.96 -12.13 -42.37
N GLN A 208 -21.86 -13.19 -43.18
CA GLN A 208 -21.12 -14.39 -42.80
C GLN A 208 -19.61 -14.13 -42.74
N LEU A 209 -19.07 -13.33 -43.66
CA LEU A 209 -17.68 -12.88 -43.64
C LEU A 209 -17.38 -11.98 -42.42
N THR A 210 -18.24 -11.00 -42.13
CA THR A 210 -18.05 -10.14 -40.95
C THR A 210 -18.15 -10.93 -39.66
N LYS A 211 -19.04 -11.92 -39.59
CA LYS A 211 -19.16 -12.81 -38.43
C LYS A 211 -17.90 -13.64 -38.23
N SER A 212 -17.34 -14.23 -39.28
CA SER A 212 -16.11 -15.02 -39.16
C SER A 212 -14.90 -14.16 -38.79
N GLN A 213 -14.81 -12.93 -39.32
CA GLN A 213 -13.79 -11.95 -38.92
C GLN A 213 -13.91 -11.57 -37.45
N LEU A 214 -15.12 -11.31 -36.97
CA LEU A 214 -15.36 -10.97 -35.56
C LEU A 214 -15.01 -12.12 -34.63
N GLU A 215 -15.37 -13.36 -34.99
CA GLU A 215 -15.02 -14.56 -34.21
C GLU A 215 -13.49 -14.77 -34.16
N ALA A 216 -12.80 -14.57 -35.27
CA ALA A 216 -11.34 -14.65 -35.32
C ALA A 216 -10.67 -13.55 -34.47
N GLU A 217 -11.18 -12.32 -34.52
CA GLU A 217 -10.69 -11.21 -33.71
C GLU A 217 -10.93 -11.46 -32.21
N GLN A 218 -12.11 -11.99 -31.84
CA GLN A 218 -12.41 -12.38 -30.47
C GLN A 218 -11.45 -13.45 -29.95
N GLN A 219 -11.19 -14.50 -30.74
CA GLN A 219 -10.22 -15.54 -30.36
C GLN A 219 -8.81 -14.99 -30.22
N ALA A 220 -8.36 -14.17 -31.18
CA ALA A 220 -7.06 -13.51 -31.10
C ALA A 220 -6.95 -12.60 -29.87
N ASN A 221 -8.02 -11.89 -29.53
CA ASN A 221 -8.05 -11.03 -28.35
C ASN A 221 -7.99 -11.84 -27.04
N MET A 222 -8.71 -12.97 -26.97
CA MET A 222 -8.67 -13.87 -25.83
C MET A 222 -7.27 -14.47 -25.62
N VAL A 223 -6.58 -14.87 -26.70
CA VAL A 223 -5.19 -15.37 -26.63
C VAL A 223 -4.23 -14.27 -26.17
N ARG A 224 -4.36 -13.04 -26.69
CA ARG A 224 -3.55 -11.90 -26.23
C ARG A 224 -3.75 -11.62 -24.74
N PHE A 225 -5.00 -11.56 -24.29
CA PHE A 225 -5.31 -11.32 -22.89
C PHE A 225 -4.77 -12.42 -21.97
N SER A 226 -4.88 -13.69 -22.37
CA SER A 226 -4.30 -14.81 -21.62
C SER A 226 -2.78 -14.67 -21.50
N LYS A 227 -2.09 -14.34 -22.59
CA LYS A 227 -0.63 -14.15 -22.61
C LYS A 227 -0.19 -12.97 -21.75
N GLU A 228 -0.92 -11.85 -21.80
CA GLU A 228 -0.65 -10.67 -20.96
C GLU A 228 -0.83 -10.99 -19.47
N CYS A 229 -1.87 -11.76 -19.12
CA CYS A 229 -2.10 -12.23 -17.75
C CYS A 229 -0.97 -13.14 -17.24
N GLU A 230 -0.49 -14.07 -18.06
CA GLU A 230 0.65 -14.93 -17.72
C GLU A 230 1.94 -14.13 -17.54
N GLN A 231 2.20 -13.16 -18.44
CA GLN A 231 3.35 -12.28 -18.32
C GLN A 231 3.30 -11.42 -17.06
N GLN A 232 2.12 -10.93 -16.70
CA GLN A 232 1.93 -10.13 -15.48
C GLN A 232 2.20 -10.97 -14.23
N LYS A 233 1.66 -12.20 -14.17
CA LYS A 233 1.93 -13.14 -13.07
C LYS A 233 3.42 -13.46 -12.94
N SER A 234 4.10 -13.70 -14.05
CA SER A 234 5.55 -13.97 -14.04
C SER A 234 6.36 -12.79 -13.49
N LYS A 235 5.99 -11.54 -13.81
CA LYS A 235 6.65 -10.35 -13.27
C LYS A 235 6.37 -10.18 -11.77
N GLU A 236 5.14 -10.43 -11.35
CA GLU A 236 4.76 -10.39 -9.93
C GLU A 236 5.55 -11.42 -9.12
N GLU A 237 5.71 -12.63 -9.66
CA GLU A 237 6.49 -13.70 -9.04
C GLU A 237 7.99 -13.34 -8.97
N GLU A 238 8.56 -12.71 -9.99
CA GLU A 238 9.95 -12.23 -9.99
C GLU A 238 10.20 -11.14 -8.93
N ILE A 239 9.24 -10.21 -8.76
CA ILE A 239 9.30 -9.17 -7.72
C ILE A 239 9.25 -9.82 -6.33
N LEU A 240 8.34 -10.77 -6.12
CA LEU A 240 8.24 -11.50 -4.86
C LEU A 240 9.53 -12.26 -4.52
N GLN A 241 10.12 -12.95 -5.50
CA GLN A 241 11.39 -13.65 -5.32
C GLN A 241 12.54 -12.68 -4.99
N SER A 242 12.62 -11.55 -5.69
CA SER A 242 13.62 -10.52 -5.42
C SER A 242 13.46 -9.92 -4.02
N PHE A 243 12.22 -9.68 -3.59
CA PHE A 243 11.91 -9.21 -2.24
C PHE A 243 12.31 -10.23 -1.17
N HIS A 244 11.99 -11.51 -1.37
CA HIS A 244 12.39 -12.58 -0.46
C HIS A 244 13.91 -12.71 -0.35
N LYS A 245 14.62 -12.64 -1.48
CA LYS A 245 16.08 -12.69 -1.49
C LYS A 245 16.68 -11.53 -0.70
N TRP A 246 16.25 -10.30 -0.97
CA TRP A 246 16.71 -9.11 -0.25
C TRP A 246 16.43 -9.21 1.26
N LYS A 247 15.25 -9.72 1.64
CA LYS A 247 14.88 -9.92 3.04
C LYS A 247 15.83 -10.87 3.76
N GLU A 248 16.24 -11.97 3.13
CA GLU A 248 17.20 -12.90 3.73
C GLU A 248 18.61 -12.31 3.78
N GLU A 249 19.05 -11.59 2.74
CA GLU A 249 20.33 -10.86 2.75
C GLU A 249 20.39 -9.83 3.89
N GLU A 250 19.30 -9.11 4.15
CA GLU A 250 19.27 -8.11 5.21
C GLU A 250 19.29 -8.74 6.61
N LYS A 251 18.62 -9.89 6.78
CA LYS A 251 18.72 -10.68 8.02
C LYS A 251 20.14 -11.20 8.25
N GLU A 252 20.81 -11.66 7.20
CA GLU A 252 22.19 -12.15 7.27
C GLU A 252 23.15 -11.03 7.69
N LYS A 253 23.04 -9.84 7.09
CA LYS A 253 23.83 -8.66 7.51
C LYS A 253 23.62 -8.31 8.98
N LEU A 254 22.37 -8.31 9.45
CA LEU A 254 22.08 -8.03 10.85
C LEU A 254 22.69 -9.10 11.77
N ALA A 255 22.60 -10.37 11.39
CA ALA A 255 23.23 -11.46 12.14
C ALA A 255 24.76 -11.29 12.22
N ASP A 256 25.39 -10.89 11.11
CA ASP A 256 26.83 -10.60 11.05
C ASP A 256 27.22 -9.41 11.94
N GLU A 257 26.41 -8.34 11.96
CA GLU A 257 26.64 -7.19 12.83
C GLU A 257 26.50 -7.57 14.31
N ILE A 258 25.49 -8.38 14.66
CA ILE A 258 25.31 -8.90 16.01
C ILE A 258 26.50 -9.76 16.43
N GLU A 259 27.00 -10.63 15.55
CA GLU A 259 28.16 -11.47 15.88
C GLU A 259 29.43 -10.63 16.06
N LYS A 260 29.65 -9.59 15.25
CA LYS A 260 30.76 -8.63 15.46
C LYS A 260 30.68 -7.94 16.81
N VAL A 261 29.49 -7.47 17.19
CA VAL A 261 29.26 -6.82 18.48
C VAL A 261 29.51 -7.81 19.63
N LYS A 262 29.02 -9.05 19.51
CA LYS A 262 29.26 -10.12 20.48
C LYS A 262 30.75 -10.46 20.62
N GLU A 263 31.50 -10.51 19.52
CA GLU A 263 32.95 -10.68 19.56
C GLU A 263 33.66 -9.52 20.27
N MET A 264 33.27 -8.27 19.99
CA MET A 264 33.81 -7.10 20.65
C MET A 264 33.58 -7.16 22.17
N PHE A 265 32.34 -7.44 22.61
CA PHE A 265 32.03 -7.60 24.03
C PHE A 265 32.81 -8.75 24.68
N MET A 266 32.95 -9.89 24.00
CA MET A 266 33.73 -11.02 24.50
C MET A 266 35.22 -10.69 24.66
N LYS A 267 35.78 -9.84 23.80
CA LYS A 267 37.15 -9.34 23.93
C LYS A 267 37.28 -8.41 25.14
N GLU A 268 36.38 -7.45 25.29
CA GLU A 268 36.38 -6.52 26.43
C GLU A 268 36.23 -7.24 27.77
N LEU A 269 35.33 -8.22 27.87
CA LEU A 269 35.14 -9.04 29.07
C LEU A 269 36.41 -9.81 29.45
N LYS A 270 37.13 -10.36 28.46
CA LYS A 270 38.41 -11.05 28.69
C LYS A 270 39.49 -10.10 29.19
N GLU A 271 39.57 -8.90 28.61
CA GLU A 271 40.50 -7.86 29.07
C GLU A 271 40.17 -7.34 30.48
N LEU A 272 38.88 -7.17 30.79
CA LEU A 272 38.42 -6.78 32.12
C LEU A 272 38.77 -7.85 33.15
N SER A 273 38.53 -9.13 32.83
CA SER A 273 38.87 -10.26 33.68
C SER A 273 40.38 -10.35 33.95
N SER A 274 41.22 -10.16 32.93
CA SER A 274 42.68 -10.18 33.10
C SER A 274 43.20 -8.99 33.91
N ARG A 275 42.65 -7.78 33.71
CA ARG A 275 42.94 -6.61 34.54
C ARG A 275 42.50 -6.82 35.98
N ASN A 276 41.30 -7.36 36.21
CA ASN A 276 40.80 -7.63 37.55
C ASN A 276 41.67 -8.64 38.29
N SER A 277 42.04 -9.75 37.64
CA SER A 277 42.98 -10.73 38.22
C SER A 277 44.34 -10.10 38.54
N THR A 278 44.84 -9.20 37.70
CA THR A 278 46.08 -8.46 37.97
C THR A 278 45.95 -7.56 39.20
N LEU A 279 44.85 -6.82 39.32
CA LEU A 279 44.57 -5.97 40.48
C LEU A 279 44.40 -6.77 41.77
N GLU A 280 43.68 -7.90 41.72
CA GLU A 280 43.55 -8.83 42.85
C GLU A 280 44.93 -9.34 43.31
N ASN A 281 45.80 -9.73 42.36
CA ASN A 281 47.16 -10.14 42.67
C ASN A 281 47.99 -9.01 43.32
N GLN A 282 47.86 -7.77 42.81
CA GLN A 282 48.54 -6.60 43.40
C GLN A 282 48.04 -6.30 44.81
N LEU A 283 46.72 -6.39 45.05
CA LEU A 283 46.11 -6.22 46.38
C LEU A 283 46.66 -7.26 47.37
N VAL A 284 46.75 -8.53 46.98
CA VAL A 284 47.32 -9.59 47.84
C VAL A 284 48.79 -9.32 48.17
N VAL A 285 49.58 -8.82 47.21
CA VAL A 285 50.99 -8.45 47.45
C VAL A 285 51.10 -7.29 48.43
N LEU A 286 50.29 -6.24 48.25
CA LEU A 286 50.23 -5.09 49.17
C LEU A 286 49.79 -5.51 50.56
N GLN A 287 48.79 -6.39 50.67
CA GLN A 287 48.34 -6.91 51.95
C GLN A 287 49.48 -7.68 52.65
N LYS A 288 50.19 -8.56 51.92
CA LYS A 288 51.34 -9.30 52.46
C LYS A 288 52.51 -8.42 52.88
N SER A 289 52.78 -7.31 52.17
CA SER A 289 53.83 -6.36 52.55
C SER A 289 53.40 -5.42 53.68
N SER A 290 52.09 -5.17 53.84
CA SER A 290 51.52 -4.37 54.94
C SER A 290 51.34 -5.14 56.25
N MET A 291 51.37 -6.48 56.22
CA MET A 291 51.43 -7.29 57.44
C MET A 291 52.59 -6.81 58.32
N PRO A 292 52.38 -6.58 59.63
CA PRO A 292 53.28 -5.79 60.44
C PRO A 292 54.69 -6.40 60.42
N GLN A 293 55.61 -5.72 59.73
CA GLN A 293 57.02 -5.96 59.90
C GLN A 293 57.33 -5.72 61.37
N LYS A 294 57.70 -6.77 62.10
CA LYS A 294 58.21 -6.65 63.47
C LYS A 294 59.50 -5.82 63.41
N SER A 295 59.37 -4.51 63.62
CA SER A 295 60.48 -3.62 63.85
C SER A 295 60.97 -3.81 65.29
N ASN A 296 62.25 -3.57 65.54
CA ASN A 296 62.86 -3.67 66.87
C ASN A 296 62.38 -2.59 67.87
N LEU A 297 61.29 -1.86 67.55
CA LEU A 297 60.71 -0.77 68.35
C LEU A 297 59.25 -1.02 68.79
N GLY A 298 58.69 -2.21 68.52
CA GLY A 298 57.35 -2.58 68.95
C GLY A 298 56.25 -2.30 67.91
N THR A 299 55.13 -3.01 68.05
CA THR A 299 54.00 -3.01 67.10
C THR A 299 53.12 -1.77 67.30
N LEU A 300 53.16 -0.83 66.34
CA LEU A 300 52.14 0.22 66.25
C LEU A 300 50.87 -0.40 65.67
N LYS A 301 49.79 -0.29 66.43
CA LYS A 301 48.45 -0.76 66.08
C LYS A 301 47.66 0.47 65.66
N ASP A 302 47.41 0.62 64.36
CA ASP A 302 46.52 1.68 63.87
C ASP A 302 45.10 1.37 64.35
N SER A 303 44.62 2.19 65.26
CA SER A 303 43.26 2.14 65.77
C SER A 303 42.32 2.82 64.77
N GLN A 304 41.84 2.04 63.80
CA GLN A 304 40.58 2.28 63.13
C GLN A 304 40.04 0.93 62.62
N ASP A 305 39.18 0.32 63.44
CA ASP A 305 38.36 -0.82 63.05
C ASP A 305 37.40 -0.33 61.95
N PHE A 306 37.80 -0.47 60.68
CA PHE A 306 36.83 -0.66 59.62
C PHE A 306 36.35 -2.10 59.76
N THR A 307 35.08 -2.26 60.12
CA THR A 307 34.37 -3.52 59.98
C THR A 307 34.61 -4.03 58.56
N GLU A 308 35.39 -5.09 58.42
CA GLU A 308 35.40 -5.93 57.23
C GLU A 308 33.97 -6.42 57.04
N GLU A 309 33.21 -5.74 56.18
CA GLU A 309 32.08 -6.40 55.53
C GLU A 309 32.71 -7.52 54.70
N GLU A 310 32.50 -8.73 55.18
CA GLU A 310 32.81 -9.99 54.53
C GLU A 310 32.51 -9.89 53.03
N PRO A 311 33.48 -10.14 52.12
CA PRO A 311 33.22 -10.07 50.69
C PRO A 311 32.11 -11.07 50.38
N GLN A 312 30.94 -10.55 50.00
CA GLN A 312 29.78 -11.36 49.65
C GLN A 312 30.18 -12.35 48.56
N SER A 313 30.28 -13.59 49.04
CA SER A 313 30.51 -14.88 48.41
C SER A 313 30.55 -14.96 46.86
N PRO A 314 31.40 -15.85 46.30
CA PRO A 314 31.30 -16.38 44.92
C PRO A 314 29.91 -16.88 44.49
N GLN A 315 28.93 -16.97 45.40
CA GLN A 315 27.53 -17.24 45.12
C GLN A 315 26.91 -16.24 44.13
N ASP A 316 27.28 -14.95 44.20
CA ASP A 316 26.63 -13.92 43.38
C ASP A 316 27.03 -14.04 41.91
N TYR A 317 28.30 -14.35 41.64
CA TYR A 317 28.74 -14.67 40.28
C TYR A 317 28.02 -15.92 39.73
N ARG A 318 27.83 -16.95 40.56
CA ARG A 318 27.12 -18.18 40.15
C ARG A 318 25.60 -17.94 39.98
N SER A 319 25.03 -16.98 40.71
CA SER A 319 23.62 -16.56 40.61
C SER A 319 23.37 -15.76 39.33
N VAL A 320 24.26 -14.81 39.03
CA VAL A 320 24.19 -13.97 37.82
C VAL A 320 24.40 -14.80 36.55
N VAL A 321 25.34 -15.75 36.54
CA VAL A 321 25.54 -16.68 35.42
C VAL A 321 24.30 -17.54 35.16
N LYS A 322 23.64 -18.06 36.21
CA LYS A 322 22.37 -18.80 36.08
C LYS A 322 21.20 -17.95 35.59
N LEU A 323 21.20 -16.66 35.89
CA LEU A 323 20.18 -15.71 35.42
C LEU A 323 20.36 -15.40 33.93
N LEU A 324 21.60 -15.27 33.47
CA LEU A 324 21.95 -15.06 32.07
C LEU A 324 21.65 -16.31 31.21
N GLU A 325 21.93 -17.53 31.70
CA GLU A 325 21.60 -18.77 30.98
C GLU A 325 20.09 -18.99 30.79
N LYS A 326 19.26 -18.51 31.73
CA LYS A 326 17.79 -18.57 31.63
C LYS A 326 17.19 -17.57 30.64
N GLN A 327 17.89 -16.50 30.30
CA GLN A 327 17.44 -15.51 29.32
C GLN A 327 17.80 -15.88 27.87
N VAL A 328 18.70 -16.84 27.67
CA VAL A 328 19.10 -17.34 26.34
C VAL A 328 18.19 -18.48 25.83
N THR A 329 17.24 -18.93 26.64
CA THR A 329 16.31 -20.04 26.31
C THR A 329 14.85 -19.63 26.05
N LEU A 330 14.59 -18.34 25.82
CA LEU A 330 13.36 -17.80 25.22
C LEU A 330 13.71 -17.13 23.90
#